data_AF-D7U6Y2-F1
#
_entry.id   AF-D7U6Y2-F1
#
_cell.length_a   1.000
_cell.length_b   1.000
_cell.length_c   1.000
_cell.angle_alpha   90.00
_cell.angle_beta   90.00
_cell.angle_gamma   90.00
#
_symmetry.space_group_name_H-M   'P 1'
#
loop_
_entity.id
_entity.type
_entity.pdbx_description
1 polymer ?
#
loop_
_entity_poly.entity_id
_entity_poly.type
_entity_poly.pdbx_seq_one_letter_code
_entity_poly.pdbx_strand_id
1 'polypeptide(L)'
;MAMDDTESCSSRAVDSSHAQPRHHRQKLEVFNEVLRRIQESDCEEAKLPDFDDQLWLHFNRLPARYVLDVNVERAEDVLTHQRLLHLAEDPANRPVFEVRLVQVHSASYEDSVDSAYSKSPMKEDPQSYSNYSSRQGIHPPPTFGSSPNLEVLALQVNRIQVEEGDSTVNSTSALVRTMHEITFSTVDKPKLLSQLTSILAEVGLNIQEAHAFSTVDGFSLDVFVVDGWPYE
;
A
#
# COMPACT_ATOMS: atom_id res chain seq x y z
N MET A 1 -61.90 -7.65 29.77
CA MET A 1 -60.88 -6.61 30.03
C MET A 1 -59.57 -7.31 30.34
N ALA A 2 -58.64 -7.29 29.40
CA ALA A 2 -57.24 -7.65 29.60
C ALA A 2 -56.44 -6.73 28.66
N MET A 3 -55.45 -6.05 29.24
CA MET A 3 -54.77 -4.89 28.69
C MET A 3 -53.65 -5.30 27.72
N ASP A 4 -53.33 -4.34 26.84
CA ASP A 4 -52.17 -4.25 25.95
C ASP A 4 -50.85 -4.70 26.59
N ASP A 5 -49.94 -5.20 25.76
CA ASP A 5 -48.54 -4.75 25.75
C ASP A 5 -47.95 -4.95 24.34
N THR A 6 -47.76 -3.83 23.66
CA THR A 6 -47.13 -3.73 22.34
C THR A 6 -45.65 -3.41 22.54
N GLU A 7 -44.77 -4.41 22.45
CA GLU A 7 -43.33 -4.21 22.55
C GLU A 7 -42.79 -3.56 21.26
N SER A 8 -42.72 -2.23 21.30
CA SER A 8 -42.06 -1.38 20.32
C SER A 8 -40.55 -1.49 20.48
N CYS A 9 -39.90 -2.28 19.62
CA CYS A 9 -38.45 -2.33 19.48
C CYS A 9 -37.94 -1.03 18.83
N SER A 10 -37.79 0.02 19.65
CA SER A 10 -37.07 1.24 19.30
C SER A 10 -35.57 0.94 19.29
N SER A 11 -35.02 0.68 18.12
CA SER A 11 -33.57 0.63 17.90
C SER A 11 -33.04 2.07 17.95
N ARG A 12 -32.49 2.46 19.10
CA ARG A 12 -31.71 3.70 19.22
C ARG A 12 -30.54 3.62 18.23
N ALA A 13 -30.50 4.55 17.28
CA ALA A 13 -29.30 4.86 16.53
C ALA A 13 -28.22 5.28 17.52
N VAL A 14 -27.14 4.49 17.60
CA VAL A 14 -25.95 4.86 18.35
C VAL A 14 -25.27 5.94 17.52
N ASP A 15 -25.33 7.18 17.99
CA ASP A 15 -24.57 8.31 17.47
C ASP A 15 -23.09 7.93 17.36
N SER A 16 -22.61 7.82 16.13
CA SER A 16 -21.23 7.44 15.78
C SER A 16 -20.25 8.62 15.88
N SER A 17 -20.40 9.50 16.88
CA SER A 17 -19.65 10.76 16.99
C SER A 17 -18.32 10.64 17.74
N HIS A 18 -18.06 9.54 18.46
CA HIS A 18 -16.88 9.41 19.31
C HIS A 18 -15.61 8.83 18.64
N ALA A 19 -15.69 8.28 17.43
CA ALA A 19 -14.52 7.75 16.72
C ALA A 19 -13.76 8.80 15.87
N GLN A 20 -14.39 9.93 15.56
CA GLN A 20 -13.94 10.87 14.53
C GLN A 20 -12.65 11.68 14.85
N PRO A 21 -12.36 12.12 16.09
CA PRO A 21 -11.22 13.02 16.33
C PRO A 21 -9.87 12.37 16.05
N ARG A 22 -9.73 11.07 16.38
CA ARG A 22 -8.47 10.34 16.22
C ARG A 22 -8.16 10.09 14.75
N HIS A 23 -9.16 9.63 13.97
CA HIS A 23 -9.00 9.40 12.55
C HIS A 23 -8.74 10.69 11.78
N HIS A 24 -9.41 11.79 12.14
CA HIS A 24 -9.17 13.08 11.51
C HIS A 24 -7.75 13.60 11.79
N ARG A 25 -7.26 13.45 13.03
CA ARG A 25 -5.89 13.86 13.38
C ARG A 25 -4.85 13.04 12.62
N GLN A 26 -5.00 11.71 12.60
CA GLN A 26 -4.07 10.82 11.88
C GLN A 26 -4.06 11.11 10.38
N LYS A 27 -5.23 11.38 9.80
CA LYS A 27 -5.36 11.78 8.39
C LYS A 27 -4.63 13.07 8.09
N LEU A 28 -4.73 14.06 8.96
CA LEU A 28 -3.99 15.32 8.80
C LEU A 28 -2.48 15.12 8.93
N GLU A 29 -2.03 14.26 9.87
CA GLU A 29 -0.62 13.91 10.04
C GLU A 29 -0.05 13.26 8.76
N VAL A 30 -0.73 12.24 8.22
CA VAL A 30 -0.33 11.56 6.98
C VAL A 30 -0.38 12.51 5.78
N PHE A 31 -1.43 13.32 5.65
CA PHE A 31 -1.55 14.31 4.58
C PHE A 31 -0.38 15.29 4.57
N ASN A 32 -0.05 15.89 5.73
CA ASN A 32 1.05 16.85 5.83
C ASN A 32 2.39 16.20 5.49
N GLU A 33 2.57 14.94 5.87
CA GLU A 33 3.81 14.20 5.60
C GLU A 33 3.96 13.84 4.12
N VAL A 34 2.87 13.45 3.46
CA VAL A 34 2.79 13.23 2.01
C VAL A 34 3.05 14.54 1.26
N LEU A 35 2.36 15.62 1.63
CA LEU A 35 2.52 16.95 1.05
C LEU A 35 3.98 17.42 1.13
N ARG A 36 4.59 17.30 2.30
CA ARG A 36 6.00 17.66 2.53
C ARG A 36 6.94 16.89 1.60
N ARG A 37 6.79 15.58 1.48
CA ARG A 37 7.65 14.76 0.60
C ARG A 37 7.46 15.10 -0.88
N ILE A 38 6.22 15.31 -1.32
CA ILE A 38 5.95 15.67 -2.72
C ILE A 38 6.61 17.02 -3.07
N GLN A 39 6.58 17.98 -2.15
CA GLN A 39 7.26 19.27 -2.31
C GLN A 39 8.79 19.13 -2.30
N GLU A 40 9.33 18.21 -1.50
CA GLU A 40 10.77 17.90 -1.47
C GLU A 40 11.26 17.18 -2.76
N SER A 41 10.39 16.40 -3.42
CA SER A 41 10.69 15.67 -4.67
C SER A 41 10.73 16.54 -5.94
N ASP A 42 10.50 17.87 -5.84
CA ASP A 42 10.45 18.84 -6.95
C ASP A 42 9.59 18.40 -8.14
N CYS A 43 8.43 17.78 -7.87
CA CYS A 43 7.51 17.38 -8.92
C CYS A 43 6.76 18.57 -9.52
N GLU A 44 6.49 18.53 -10.82
CA GLU A 44 5.78 19.62 -11.52
C GLU A 44 4.33 19.79 -11.04
N GLU A 45 3.69 18.70 -10.60
CA GLU A 45 2.31 18.71 -10.08
C GLU A 45 2.19 19.55 -8.81
N ALA A 46 3.21 19.55 -7.95
CA ALA A 46 3.23 20.34 -6.72
C ALA A 46 3.40 21.85 -6.94
N LYS A 47 3.77 22.27 -8.16
CA LYS A 47 3.93 23.69 -8.52
C LYS A 47 2.59 24.33 -8.90
N LEU A 48 1.53 23.53 -9.03
CA LEU A 48 0.20 24.01 -9.37
C LEU A 48 -0.41 24.79 -8.19
N PRO A 49 -1.10 25.91 -8.45
CA PRO A 49 -1.61 26.79 -7.39
C PRO A 49 -2.69 26.15 -6.51
N ASP A 50 -3.44 25.18 -7.05
CA ASP A 50 -4.53 24.48 -6.34
C ASP A 50 -4.11 23.10 -5.82
N PHE A 51 -2.81 22.78 -5.86
CA PHE A 51 -2.31 21.44 -5.57
C PHE A 51 -2.69 20.94 -4.17
N ASP A 52 -2.41 21.74 -3.14
CA ASP A 52 -2.65 21.39 -1.74
C ASP A 52 -4.14 21.06 -1.49
N ASP A 53 -5.04 21.87 -2.06
CA ASP A 53 -6.49 21.71 -1.94
C ASP A 53 -6.96 20.45 -2.68
N GLN A 54 -6.45 20.19 -3.88
CA GLN A 54 -6.79 19.00 -4.66
C GLN A 54 -6.31 17.72 -3.96
N LEU A 55 -5.10 17.73 -3.41
CA LEU A 55 -4.56 16.60 -2.64
C LEU A 55 -5.41 16.37 -1.38
N TRP A 56 -5.78 17.42 -0.66
CA TRP A 56 -6.64 17.31 0.51
C TRP A 56 -8.03 16.75 0.15
N LEU A 57 -8.61 17.19 -0.97
CA LEU A 57 -9.85 16.63 -1.50
C LEU A 57 -9.72 15.15 -1.84
N HIS A 58 -8.62 14.73 -2.46
CA HIS A 58 -8.35 13.31 -2.73
C HIS A 58 -8.37 12.47 -1.45
N PHE A 59 -7.68 12.92 -0.39
CA PHE A 59 -7.73 12.27 0.92
C PHE A 59 -9.15 12.22 1.48
N ASN A 60 -9.96 13.26 1.29
CA ASN A 60 -11.36 13.32 1.74
C ASN A 60 -12.34 12.49 0.91
N ARG A 61 -12.00 12.15 -0.33
CA ARG A 61 -12.79 11.22 -1.15
C ARG A 61 -12.64 9.77 -0.70
N LEU A 62 -11.50 9.41 -0.10
CA LEU A 62 -11.15 8.03 0.25
C LEU A 62 -11.49 7.67 1.72
N PRO A 63 -11.75 6.38 2.01
CA PRO A 63 -12.05 5.92 3.35
C PRO A 63 -10.81 6.01 4.25
N ALA A 64 -11.02 6.06 5.58
CA ALA A 64 -9.94 6.19 6.54
C ALA A 64 -8.86 5.09 6.42
N ARG A 65 -9.23 3.89 5.93
CA ARG A 65 -8.28 2.80 5.70
C ARG A 65 -7.19 3.16 4.69
N TYR A 66 -7.50 3.94 3.64
CA TYR A 66 -6.50 4.36 2.66
C TYR A 66 -5.31 5.07 3.32
N VAL A 67 -5.61 5.95 4.28
CA VAL A 67 -4.61 6.71 5.05
C VAL A 67 -3.75 5.82 5.95
N LEU A 68 -4.33 4.73 6.47
CA LEU A 68 -3.64 3.80 7.35
C LEU A 68 -2.67 2.91 6.58
N ASP A 69 -3.06 2.55 5.35
CA ASP A 69 -2.33 1.54 4.58
C ASP A 69 -1.29 2.18 3.64
N VAL A 70 -1.48 3.46 3.24
CA VAL A 70 -0.60 4.10 2.25
C VAL A 70 0.82 4.30 2.78
N ASN A 71 1.82 3.92 1.97
CA ASN A 71 3.21 4.17 2.28
C ASN A 71 3.57 5.65 2.06
N VAL A 72 3.71 6.40 3.15
CA VAL A 72 4.10 7.81 3.10
C VAL A 72 5.49 8.05 2.51
N GLU A 73 6.38 7.06 2.51
CA GLU A 73 7.70 7.19 1.88
C GLU A 73 7.62 7.29 0.36
N ARG A 74 6.49 6.88 -0.22
CA ARG A 74 6.20 6.91 -1.65
C ARG A 74 5.02 7.81 -1.93
N ALA A 75 5.19 9.08 -1.58
CA ALA A 75 4.14 10.07 -1.70
C ALA A 75 3.68 10.27 -3.18
N GLU A 76 4.52 9.94 -4.16
CA GLU A 76 4.19 9.94 -5.59
C GLU A 76 3.11 8.91 -5.97
N ASP A 77 2.97 7.84 -5.19
CA ASP A 77 1.94 6.81 -5.45
C ASP A 77 0.54 7.39 -5.18
N VAL A 78 0.43 8.34 -4.23
CA VAL A 78 -0.81 9.09 -3.97
C VAL A 78 -1.21 9.94 -5.18
N LEU A 79 -0.24 10.56 -5.86
CA LEU A 79 -0.49 11.33 -7.08
C LEU A 79 -0.99 10.43 -8.21
N THR A 80 -0.38 9.25 -8.33
CA THR A 80 -0.81 8.23 -9.29
C THR A 80 -2.27 7.85 -9.04
N HIS A 81 -2.65 7.57 -7.79
CA HIS A 81 -4.03 7.26 -7.42
C HIS A 81 -4.99 8.40 -7.73
N GLN A 82 -4.61 9.64 -7.38
CA GLN A 82 -5.40 10.83 -7.68
C GLN A 82 -5.62 11.00 -9.19
N ARG A 83 -4.56 10.82 -9.99
CA ARG A 83 -4.60 10.90 -11.44
C ARG A 83 -5.50 9.82 -12.04
N LEU A 84 -5.38 8.57 -11.60
CA LEU A 84 -6.20 7.46 -12.10
C LEU A 84 -7.69 7.65 -11.79
N LEU A 85 -8.01 8.17 -10.59
CA LEU A 85 -9.39 8.55 -10.25
C LEU A 85 -9.90 9.68 -11.13
N HIS A 86 -9.10 10.72 -11.35
CA HIS A 86 -9.49 11.83 -12.22
C HIS A 86 -9.69 11.41 -13.68
N LEU A 87 -8.79 10.59 -14.23
CA LEU A 87 -8.93 10.07 -15.60
C LEU A 87 -10.19 9.20 -15.74
N ALA A 88 -10.55 8.47 -14.68
CA ALA A 88 -11.76 7.68 -14.66
C ALA A 88 -13.03 8.55 -14.56
N GLU A 89 -12.96 9.85 -14.30
CA GLU A 89 -14.15 10.71 -14.34
C GLU A 89 -14.74 10.81 -15.76
N ASP A 90 -13.93 10.63 -16.81
CA ASP A 90 -14.41 10.52 -18.20
C ASP A 90 -14.89 9.08 -18.50
N PRO A 91 -16.18 8.87 -18.85
CA PRO A 91 -16.70 7.56 -19.23
C PRO A 91 -15.95 6.85 -20.37
N ALA A 92 -15.32 7.60 -21.29
CA ALA A 92 -14.60 7.04 -22.43
C ALA A 92 -13.28 6.36 -22.02
N ASN A 93 -12.70 6.73 -20.88
CA ASN A 93 -11.41 6.21 -20.42
C ASN A 93 -11.56 4.99 -19.50
N ARG A 94 -12.78 4.61 -19.11
CA ARG A 94 -13.02 3.57 -18.11
C ARG A 94 -12.94 2.15 -18.70
N PRO A 95 -12.35 1.17 -18.00
CA PRO A 95 -11.57 1.34 -16.77
C PRO A 95 -10.19 1.93 -17.06
N VAL A 96 -9.73 2.82 -16.18
CA VAL A 96 -8.35 3.33 -16.21
C VAL A 96 -7.52 2.41 -15.34
N PHE A 97 -6.34 2.03 -15.78
CA PHE A 97 -5.43 1.23 -14.95
C PHE A 97 -3.97 1.54 -15.25
N GLU A 98 -3.12 1.25 -14.27
CA GLU A 98 -1.67 1.34 -14.37
C GLU A 98 -1.05 0.03 -13.84
N VAL A 99 0.03 -0.40 -14.49
CA VAL A 99 0.83 -1.56 -14.07
C VAL A 99 2.26 -1.09 -13.85
N ARG A 100 2.85 -1.50 -12.73
CA ARG A 100 4.25 -1.20 -12.42
C ARG A 100 4.96 -2.37 -11.76
N LEU A 101 6.28 -2.42 -11.92
CA LEU A 101 7.13 -3.37 -11.22
C LEU A 101 7.33 -2.91 -9.77
N VAL A 102 7.17 -3.83 -8.83
CA VAL A 102 7.40 -3.60 -7.41
C VAL A 102 8.30 -4.68 -6.81
N GLN A 103 8.91 -4.35 -5.68
CA GLN A 103 9.95 -5.17 -5.10
C GLN A 103 9.75 -5.41 -3.61
N VAL A 104 9.78 -6.70 -3.25
CA VAL A 104 9.38 -7.19 -1.95
C VAL A 104 10.61 -7.78 -1.28
N HIS A 105 10.94 -7.25 -0.13
CA HIS A 105 12.12 -7.66 0.62
C HIS A 105 11.73 -8.77 1.60
N SER A 106 12.51 -9.85 1.62
CA SER A 106 12.47 -10.79 2.72
C SER A 106 13.22 -10.22 3.93
N ALA A 107 12.66 -10.36 5.13
CA ALA A 107 13.45 -10.26 6.34
C ALA A 107 14.44 -11.45 6.36
N SER A 108 15.74 -11.18 6.21
CA SER A 108 16.74 -12.19 6.54
C SER A 108 16.65 -12.45 8.04
N TYR A 109 16.46 -13.71 8.41
CA TYR A 109 16.59 -14.17 9.79
C TYR A 109 18.07 -14.04 10.18
N GLU A 110 18.52 -12.82 10.52
CA GLU A 110 19.77 -12.68 11.24
C GLU A 110 19.57 -13.29 12.62
N ASP A 111 20.23 -14.43 12.76
CA ASP A 111 20.30 -15.28 13.93
C ASP A 111 20.50 -14.43 15.18
N SER A 112 19.45 -14.36 16.00
CA SER A 112 19.53 -13.89 17.39
C SER A 112 20.29 -14.95 18.20
N VAL A 113 21.59 -15.07 17.96
CA VAL A 113 22.51 -15.79 18.83
C VAL A 113 23.25 -14.78 19.68
N ASP A 114 22.69 -14.60 20.86
CA ASP A 114 23.34 -14.25 22.12
C ASP A 114 24.86 -14.00 22.04
N SER A 115 25.26 -12.73 22.01
CA SER A 115 26.58 -12.30 22.46
C SER A 115 26.39 -11.38 23.65
N ALA A 116 26.00 -11.98 24.77
CA ALA A 116 26.44 -11.51 26.07
C ALA A 116 27.99 -11.35 26.04
N TYR A 117 28.47 -10.24 26.61
CA TYR A 117 29.87 -9.81 26.75
C TYR A 117 30.48 -8.99 25.61
N SER A 118 30.21 -7.68 25.63
CA SER A 118 31.27 -6.69 25.90
C SER A 118 30.68 -5.32 26.25
N LYS A 119 30.68 -4.98 27.55
CA LYS A 119 30.55 -3.59 27.99
C LYS A 119 31.88 -2.87 27.69
N SER A 120 31.83 -1.86 26.85
CA SER A 120 32.89 -0.85 26.70
C SER A 120 32.22 0.53 26.58
N PRO A 121 32.56 1.52 27.42
CA PRO A 121 31.85 2.79 27.49
C PRO A 121 32.41 3.84 26.53
N MET A 122 31.48 4.62 25.95
CA MET A 122 31.64 5.95 25.33
C MET A 122 32.68 6.13 24.20
N LYS A 123 32.16 6.43 23.01
CA LYS A 123 32.36 7.73 22.36
C LYS A 123 31.20 8.01 21.39
N GLU A 124 30.59 9.17 21.56
CA GLU A 124 29.56 9.73 20.70
C GLU A 124 30.21 10.16 19.38
N ASP A 125 29.81 9.56 18.26
CA ASP A 125 30.04 10.10 16.92
C ASP A 125 28.68 10.16 16.18
N PRO A 126 28.24 11.34 15.70
CA PRO A 126 26.91 11.53 15.12
C PRO A 126 26.90 11.16 13.63
N GLN A 127 27.15 9.89 13.31
CA GLN A 127 26.99 9.37 11.94
C GLN A 127 26.45 7.94 11.96
N SER A 128 25.24 7.77 12.51
CA SER A 128 24.42 6.57 12.28
C SER A 128 23.21 6.95 11.44
N TYR A 129 23.48 7.40 10.21
CA TYR A 129 22.49 7.65 9.15
C TYR A 129 23.00 7.03 7.86
N SER A 130 23.25 5.72 7.82
CA SER A 130 23.67 5.06 6.57
C SER A 130 23.45 3.53 6.53
N ASN A 131 22.60 2.94 7.37
CA ASN A 131 22.21 1.54 7.18
C ASN A 131 21.07 1.35 6.14
N TYR A 132 20.69 2.42 5.43
CA TYR A 132 19.68 2.34 4.35
C TYR A 132 20.28 2.06 2.96
N SER A 133 21.62 2.01 2.83
CA SER A 133 22.27 1.88 1.52
C SER A 133 22.50 0.43 1.06
N SER A 134 22.12 -0.59 1.83
CA SER A 134 22.22 -2.01 1.40
C SER A 134 20.91 -2.60 0.84
N ARG A 135 19.82 -1.82 0.80
CA ARG A 135 18.53 -2.17 0.16
C ARG A 135 18.41 -1.60 -1.25
N GLN A 136 19.42 -1.80 -2.10
CA GLN A 136 19.33 -1.43 -3.52
C GLN A 136 18.48 -2.44 -4.28
N GLY A 137 17.17 -2.39 -4.00
CA GLY A 137 16.17 -2.84 -4.94
C GLY A 137 16.18 -1.93 -6.17
N ILE A 138 16.09 -2.52 -7.36
CA ILE A 138 16.00 -1.80 -8.63
C ILE A 138 14.59 -1.20 -8.80
N HIS A 139 13.58 -1.80 -8.16
CA HIS A 139 12.17 -1.41 -8.25
C HIS A 139 11.63 -0.92 -6.89
N PRO A 140 10.62 -0.04 -6.89
CA PRO A 140 10.03 0.48 -5.67
C PRO A 140 9.27 -0.60 -4.87
N PRO A 141 9.09 -0.47 -3.55
CA PRO A 141 8.18 -1.33 -2.80
C PRO A 141 6.71 -1.12 -3.21
N PRO A 142 5.80 -2.07 -2.92
CA PRO A 142 4.37 -1.89 -3.13
C PRO A 142 3.79 -0.68 -2.37
N THR A 143 2.71 -0.10 -2.89
CA THR A 143 2.10 1.13 -2.34
C THR A 143 1.55 0.93 -0.92
N PHE A 144 1.01 -0.24 -0.64
CA PHE A 144 0.36 -0.59 0.62
C PHE A 144 1.04 -1.78 1.35
N GLY A 145 2.04 -2.39 0.72
CA GLY A 145 2.46 -3.78 0.98
C GLY A 145 3.74 -3.95 1.80
N SER A 146 3.80 -3.34 2.98
CA SER A 146 4.75 -3.73 4.03
C SER A 146 4.16 -4.85 4.92
N SER A 147 3.35 -5.74 4.35
CA SER A 147 2.63 -6.76 5.11
C SER A 147 3.53 -7.99 5.35
N PRO A 148 3.51 -8.62 6.56
CA PRO A 148 4.31 -9.81 6.86
C PRO A 148 4.07 -10.98 5.88
N ASN A 149 2.89 -11.00 5.25
CA ASN A 149 2.53 -12.03 4.28
C ASN A 149 3.41 -11.98 3.03
N LEU A 150 3.67 -10.77 2.52
CA LEU A 150 4.49 -10.56 1.34
C LEU A 150 5.97 -10.90 1.61
N GLU A 151 6.46 -10.63 2.82
CA GLU A 151 7.80 -11.04 3.26
C GLU A 151 7.95 -12.58 3.31
N VAL A 152 6.94 -13.29 3.82
CA VAL A 152 6.93 -14.77 3.85
C VAL A 152 6.94 -15.37 2.45
N LEU A 153 6.24 -14.74 1.50
CA LEU A 153 6.25 -15.16 0.09
C LEU A 153 7.61 -14.94 -0.58
N ALA A 154 8.33 -13.88 -0.21
CA ALA A 154 9.71 -13.68 -0.64
C ALA A 154 10.64 -14.78 -0.10
N LEU A 155 10.41 -15.27 1.13
CA LEU A 155 11.16 -16.40 1.72
C LEU A 155 10.91 -17.75 1.02
N GLN A 156 9.66 -18.04 0.63
CA GLN A 156 9.29 -19.35 0.06
C GLN A 156 9.91 -19.62 -1.31
N VAL A 157 9.96 -18.63 -2.21
CA VAL A 157 10.58 -18.78 -3.53
C VAL A 157 12.06 -19.14 -3.41
N ASN A 158 12.73 -18.59 -2.40
CA ASN A 158 14.13 -18.88 -2.17
C ASN A 158 14.37 -20.35 -1.76
N ARG A 159 13.45 -20.97 -1.01
CA ARG A 159 13.55 -22.40 -0.66
C ARG A 159 13.48 -23.33 -1.86
N ILE A 160 12.80 -22.93 -2.94
CA ILE A 160 12.66 -23.72 -4.16
C ILE A 160 13.94 -23.63 -5.01
N GLN A 161 14.62 -22.48 -5.03
CA GLN A 161 15.88 -22.31 -5.78
C GLN A 161 17.10 -23.00 -5.13
N VAL A 162 17.07 -23.27 -3.82
CA VAL A 162 18.20 -23.89 -3.09
C VAL A 162 18.31 -25.41 -3.33
N GLU A 163 17.30 -26.08 -3.92
CA GLU A 163 17.41 -27.52 -4.27
C GLU A 163 18.09 -27.81 -5.61
N GLU A 164 18.40 -26.81 -6.44
CA GLU A 164 19.03 -26.99 -7.75
C GLU A 164 20.49 -26.48 -7.79
N GLY A 165 21.40 -27.30 -7.24
CA GLY A 165 22.77 -27.55 -7.72
C GLY A 165 23.75 -26.39 -8.05
N ASP A 166 24.78 -26.31 -7.20
CA ASP A 166 26.18 -25.92 -7.48
C ASP A 166 26.62 -24.43 -7.42
N SER A 167 27.80 -24.29 -6.83
CA SER A 167 28.64 -23.18 -6.41
C SER A 167 28.65 -21.86 -7.21
N THR A 168 28.70 -20.72 -6.49
CA THR A 168 29.81 -19.74 -6.53
C THR A 168 29.55 -18.56 -5.59
N VAL A 169 30.65 -17.88 -5.24
CA VAL A 169 30.85 -16.92 -4.13
C VAL A 169 30.11 -15.58 -4.34
N ASN A 170 29.74 -14.93 -3.23
CA ASN A 170 29.30 -13.53 -3.09
C ASN A 170 27.93 -13.15 -3.63
N SER A 171 26.95 -13.06 -2.74
CA SER A 171 26.67 -11.85 -1.96
C SER A 171 25.50 -12.17 -1.03
N THR A 172 25.48 -11.61 0.17
CA THR A 172 24.25 -11.48 0.96
C THR A 172 23.30 -10.54 0.21
N SER A 173 22.79 -10.97 -0.95
CA SER A 173 21.68 -10.31 -1.61
C SER A 173 20.51 -10.52 -0.68
N ALA A 174 20.08 -9.43 -0.03
CA ALA A 174 18.75 -9.38 0.56
C ALA A 174 17.79 -10.07 -0.44
N LEU A 175 17.06 -11.08 0.01
CA LEU A 175 16.27 -11.92 -0.88
C LEU A 175 15.11 -11.07 -1.37
N VAL A 176 15.20 -10.58 -2.60
CA VAL A 176 14.23 -9.63 -3.13
C VAL A 176 13.41 -10.27 -4.24
N ARG A 177 12.09 -10.25 -4.08
CA ARG A 177 11.15 -10.79 -5.04
C ARG A 177 10.53 -9.65 -5.85
N THR A 178 10.71 -9.70 -7.16
CA THR A 178 10.01 -8.81 -8.09
C THR A 178 8.57 -9.31 -8.24
N MET A 179 7.63 -8.36 -8.24
CA MET A 179 6.21 -8.58 -8.46
C MET A 179 5.67 -7.43 -9.31
N HIS A 180 4.40 -7.51 -9.67
CA HIS A 180 3.71 -6.45 -10.39
C HIS A 180 2.59 -5.88 -9.52
N GLU A 181 2.49 -4.56 -9.46
CA GLU A 181 1.36 -3.88 -8.86
C GLU A 181 0.46 -3.31 -9.96
N ILE A 182 -0.83 -3.60 -9.87
CA ILE A 182 -1.84 -3.15 -10.81
C ILE A 182 -2.86 -2.33 -10.05
N THR A 183 -3.01 -1.06 -10.44
CA THR A 183 -4.01 -0.16 -9.87
C THR A 183 -5.10 0.10 -10.88
N PHE A 184 -6.34 -0.23 -10.54
CA PHE A 184 -7.54 0.05 -11.33
C PHE A 184 -8.31 1.24 -10.74
N SER A 185 -8.91 2.02 -11.63
CA SER A 185 -9.83 3.10 -11.30
C SER A 185 -11.04 3.06 -12.25
N THR A 186 -12.24 2.99 -11.68
CA THR A 186 -13.50 2.90 -12.43
C THR A 186 -14.70 3.27 -11.54
N VAL A 187 -15.91 3.26 -12.08
CA VAL A 187 -17.14 3.41 -11.30
C VAL A 187 -17.29 2.27 -10.31
N ASP A 188 -17.53 2.60 -9.04
CA ASP A 188 -17.85 1.62 -8.01
C ASP A 188 -19.25 1.04 -8.28
N LYS A 189 -19.32 -0.29 -8.36
CA LYS A 189 -20.54 -1.02 -8.63
C LYS A 189 -20.49 -2.41 -8.00
N PRO A 190 -21.67 -3.00 -7.70
CA PRO A 190 -21.71 -4.37 -7.19
C PRO A 190 -20.92 -5.34 -8.06
N LYS A 191 -20.14 -6.21 -7.40
CA LYS A 191 -19.32 -7.25 -8.01
C LYS A 191 -18.12 -6.77 -8.83
N LEU A 192 -17.77 -5.48 -8.82
CA LEU A 192 -16.57 -4.98 -9.50
C LEU A 192 -15.32 -5.79 -9.13
N LEU A 193 -15.05 -5.96 -7.83
CA LEU A 193 -13.89 -6.70 -7.36
C LEU A 193 -13.86 -8.14 -7.90
N SER A 194 -15.02 -8.82 -7.92
CA SER A 194 -15.13 -10.17 -8.48
C SER A 194 -14.86 -10.20 -9.99
N GLN A 195 -15.22 -9.15 -10.73
CA GLN A 195 -14.91 -9.03 -12.15
C GLN A 195 -13.41 -8.85 -12.37
N LEU A 196 -12.77 -7.94 -11.62
CA LEU A 196 -11.34 -7.69 -11.70
C LEU A 196 -10.53 -8.94 -11.35
N THR A 197 -10.86 -9.61 -10.25
CA THR A 197 -10.15 -10.84 -9.84
C THR A 197 -10.35 -11.98 -10.84
N SER A 198 -11.52 -12.07 -11.49
CA SER A 198 -11.75 -13.06 -12.55
C SER A 198 -10.87 -12.79 -13.77
N ILE A 199 -10.74 -11.52 -14.19
CA ILE A 199 -9.86 -11.14 -15.30
C ILE A 199 -8.40 -11.46 -14.97
N LEU A 200 -7.93 -11.12 -13.77
CA LEU A 200 -6.57 -11.44 -13.33
C LEU A 200 -6.30 -12.96 -13.34
N ALA A 201 -7.27 -13.76 -12.87
CA ALA A 201 -7.19 -15.21 -12.90
C ALA A 201 -7.21 -15.79 -14.33
N GLU A 202 -8.00 -15.22 -15.24
CA GLU A 202 -8.05 -15.62 -16.66
C GLU A 202 -6.72 -15.36 -17.37
N VAL A 203 -6.00 -14.29 -17.00
CA VAL A 203 -4.64 -14.01 -17.47
C VAL A 203 -3.60 -14.95 -16.84
N GLY A 204 -3.94 -15.62 -15.74
CA GLY A 204 -3.05 -16.51 -15.00
C GLY A 204 -2.19 -15.78 -13.96
N LEU A 205 -2.57 -14.56 -13.57
CA LEU A 205 -1.91 -13.80 -12.53
C LEU A 205 -2.40 -14.27 -11.16
N ASN A 206 -1.48 -14.47 -10.23
CA ASN A 206 -1.79 -14.92 -8.89
C ASN A 206 -1.69 -13.75 -7.91
N ILE A 207 -2.79 -13.48 -7.21
CA ILE A 207 -2.96 -12.28 -6.38
C ILE A 207 -2.35 -12.55 -5.01
N GLN A 208 -1.33 -11.77 -4.66
CA GLN A 208 -0.64 -11.84 -3.37
C GLN A 208 -1.25 -10.89 -2.34
N GLU A 209 -1.66 -9.70 -2.81
CA GLU A 209 -2.26 -8.67 -1.98
C GLU A 209 -3.30 -7.90 -2.79
N ALA A 210 -4.38 -7.47 -2.14
CA ALA A 210 -5.44 -6.69 -2.78
C ALA A 210 -5.99 -5.65 -1.81
N HIS A 211 -6.04 -4.40 -2.27
CA HIS A 211 -6.61 -3.27 -1.57
C HIS A 211 -7.69 -2.64 -2.42
N ALA A 212 -8.91 -2.54 -1.89
CA ALA A 212 -10.04 -1.97 -2.59
C ALA A 212 -10.59 -0.77 -1.82
N PHE A 213 -10.77 0.37 -2.48
CA PHE A 213 -11.27 1.58 -1.85
C PHE A 213 -12.41 2.19 -2.68
N SER A 214 -13.60 2.26 -2.09
CA SER A 214 -14.71 3.03 -2.63
C SER A 214 -14.59 4.48 -2.22
N THR A 215 -14.64 5.39 -3.18
CA THR A 215 -14.68 6.82 -2.93
C THR A 215 -16.11 7.28 -2.62
N VAL A 216 -16.25 8.38 -1.87
CA VAL A 216 -17.56 8.95 -1.52
C VAL A 216 -18.36 9.46 -2.73
N ASP A 217 -17.69 9.69 -3.85
CA ASP A 217 -18.27 10.16 -5.12
C ASP A 217 -18.54 9.02 -6.12
N GLY A 218 -18.44 7.76 -5.69
CA GLY A 218 -18.92 6.60 -6.46
C GLY A 218 -17.90 5.99 -7.42
N PHE A 219 -16.61 6.21 -7.20
CA PHE A 219 -15.52 5.53 -7.90
C PHE A 219 -14.87 4.48 -7.00
N SER A 220 -14.15 3.55 -7.62
CA SER A 220 -13.36 2.53 -6.95
C SER A 220 -11.91 2.71 -7.34
N LEU A 221 -11.02 2.55 -6.37
CA LEU A 221 -9.58 2.43 -6.53
C LEU A 221 -9.16 1.05 -6.00
N ASP A 222 -8.79 0.15 -6.90
CA ASP A 222 -8.46 -1.24 -6.57
C ASP A 222 -7.01 -1.54 -6.94
N VAL A 223 -6.16 -1.84 -5.95
CA VAL A 223 -4.73 -2.11 -6.11
C VAL A 223 -4.43 -3.57 -5.80
N PHE A 224 -3.80 -4.26 -6.75
CA PHE A 224 -3.43 -5.66 -6.64
C PHE A 224 -1.92 -5.82 -6.79
N VAL A 225 -1.30 -6.53 -5.86
CA VAL A 225 0.07 -7.03 -6.03
C VAL A 225 -0.03 -8.48 -6.51
N VAL A 226 0.58 -8.78 -7.64
CA VAL A 226 0.47 -10.07 -8.33
C VAL A 226 1.83 -10.64 -8.71
N ASP A 227 1.89 -11.97 -8.80
CA ASP A 227 2.97 -12.74 -9.42
C ASP A 227 2.45 -13.57 -10.61
N GLY A 228 3.34 -14.31 -11.26
CA GLY A 228 3.00 -15.15 -12.43
C GLY A 228 3.00 -14.40 -13.76
N TRP A 229 3.70 -13.28 -13.85
CA TRP A 229 3.85 -12.55 -15.11
C TRP A 229 4.68 -13.40 -16.11
N PRO A 230 4.17 -13.69 -17.32
CA PRO A 230 4.78 -14.69 -18.21
C PRO A 230 6.10 -14.26 -18.88
N TYR A 231 6.54 -13.02 -18.64
CA TYR A 231 7.77 -12.46 -19.19
C TYR A 231 8.58 -11.85 -18.05
N GLU A 232 9.17 -12.71 -17.22
CA GLU A 232 10.30 -12.38 -16.35
C GLU A 232 11.54 -13.15 -16.81
#